data_AF-D4N5I3-F1
#
_entry.id   AF-D4N5I3-F1
#
_cell.length_a   1.000
_cell.length_b   1.000
_cell.length_c   1.000
_cell.angle_alpha   90.00
_cell.angle_beta   90.00
_cell.angle_gamma   90.00
#
_symmetry.space_group_name_H-M   'P 1'
#
loop_
_entity.id
_entity.type
_entity.pdbx_description
1 polymer ?
#
loop_
_entity_poly.entity_id
_entity_poly.type
_entity_poly.pdbx_seq_one_letter_code
_entity_poly.pdbx_strand_id
1 'polypeptide(L)'
;MDFHAFMKRYTFGLFGVIKSYCDWAELQAKSQGDLLLLAFGPLLLLGLVLWSLPAWIGKTIALILLAPVLYLAFVALQHYSRRGGRK
;
A
#
# COMPACT_ATOMS: atom_id res chain seq x y z
N MET A 1 14.97 -23.61 -5.85
CA MET A 1 14.91 -22.29 -5.17
C MET A 1 14.66 -22.55 -3.71
N ASP A 2 15.50 -22.01 -2.82
CA ASP A 2 15.33 -22.16 -1.37
C ASP A 2 14.07 -21.43 -0.88
N PHE A 3 13.34 -22.04 0.06
CA PHE A 3 12.14 -21.46 0.65
C PHE A 3 12.41 -20.09 1.28
N HIS A 4 13.58 -19.90 1.87
CA HIS A 4 14.00 -18.62 2.44
C HIS A 4 14.19 -17.52 1.38
N ALA A 5 14.75 -17.87 0.21
CA ALA A 5 14.92 -16.93 -0.90
C ALA A 5 13.56 -16.55 -1.52
N PHE A 6 12.64 -17.51 -1.62
CA PHE A 6 11.26 -17.29 -2.02
C PHE A 6 10.58 -16.30 -1.06
N MET A 7 10.58 -16.60 0.25
CA MET A 7 9.98 -15.72 1.26
C MET A 7 10.57 -14.31 1.22
N LYS A 8 11.90 -14.17 1.13
CA LYS A 8 12.52 -12.83 1.00
C LYS A 8 11.99 -12.07 -0.22
N ARG A 9 11.91 -12.73 -1.38
CA ARG A 9 11.49 -12.07 -2.62
C ARG A 9 10.04 -11.62 -2.58
N TYR A 10 9.12 -12.42 -2.05
CA TYR A 10 7.70 -12.03 -2.02
C TYR A 10 7.38 -11.07 -0.88
N THR A 11 7.97 -11.23 0.30
CA THR A 11 7.68 -10.33 1.43
C THR A 11 8.39 -8.98 1.26
N PHE A 12 9.71 -8.96 1.07
CA PHE A 12 10.43 -7.70 0.86
C PHE A 12 10.14 -7.09 -0.52
N GLY A 13 9.90 -7.92 -1.54
CA GLY A 13 9.49 -7.42 -2.85
C GLY A 13 8.15 -6.72 -2.79
N LEU A 14 7.16 -7.25 -2.06
CA LEU A 14 5.86 -6.58 -1.89
C LEU A 14 6.00 -5.22 -1.21
N PHE A 15 6.79 -5.13 -0.13
CA PHE A 15 7.07 -3.84 0.52
C PHE A 15 7.82 -2.87 -0.40
N GLY A 16 8.75 -3.36 -1.23
CA GLY A 16 9.42 -2.58 -2.26
C GLY A 16 8.44 -2.01 -3.29
N VAL A 17 7.50 -2.84 -3.78
CA VAL A 17 6.45 -2.41 -4.73
C VAL A 17 5.56 -1.34 -4.12
N ILE A 18 5.12 -1.52 -2.87
CA ILE A 18 4.31 -0.51 -2.16
C ILE A 18 5.05 0.82 -2.07
N LYS A 19 6.33 0.77 -1.70
CA LYS A 19 7.16 1.98 -1.61
C LYS A 19 7.29 2.66 -2.98
N SER A 20 7.63 1.91 -4.03
CA SER A 20 7.75 2.45 -5.38
C SER A 20 6.45 3.06 -5.91
N TYR A 21 5.31 2.48 -5.55
CA TYR A 21 4.00 3.06 -5.86
C TYR A 21 3.78 4.40 -5.15
N CYS A 22 4.09 4.47 -3.85
CA CYS A 22 3.98 5.72 -3.09
C CYS A 22 4.95 6.80 -3.59
N ASP A 23 6.18 6.42 -3.96
CA ASP A 23 7.16 7.33 -4.59
C ASP A 23 6.60 7.89 -5.92
N TRP A 24 6.00 7.02 -6.75
CA TRP A 24 5.33 7.45 -7.99
C TRP A 24 4.14 8.37 -7.71
N ALA A 25 3.31 8.05 -6.72
CA ALA A 25 2.17 8.88 -6.32
C ALA A 25 2.63 10.28 -5.84
N GLU A 26 3.76 10.37 -5.12
CA GLU A 26 4.36 11.64 -4.73
C GLU A 26 4.74 12.51 -5.93
N LEU A 27 5.38 11.92 -6.94
CA LEU A 27 5.79 12.61 -8.16
C LEU A 27 4.60 13.14 -8.96
N GLN A 28 3.50 12.39 -8.97
CA GLN A 28 2.33 12.72 -9.80
C GLN A 28 1.35 13.68 -9.14
N ALA A 29 1.28 13.68 -7.80
CA ALA A 29 0.33 14.49 -7.07
C ALA A 29 0.63 15.98 -7.19
N LYS A 30 -0.36 16.77 -7.63
CA LYS A 30 -0.23 18.24 -7.79
C LYS A 30 -0.43 19.00 -6.49
N SER A 31 -1.22 18.43 -5.57
CA SER A 31 -1.51 18.99 -4.25
C SER A 31 -1.31 17.94 -3.15
N GLN A 32 -1.32 18.38 -1.89
CA GLN A 32 -1.21 17.44 -0.77
C GLN A 32 -2.44 16.54 -0.61
N GLY A 33 -3.64 17.03 -0.93
CA GLY A 33 -4.85 16.19 -0.92
C GLY A 33 -4.83 15.15 -2.03
N ASP A 34 -4.36 15.55 -3.21
CA ASP A 34 -4.18 14.67 -4.38
C ASP A 34 -3.18 13.53 -4.09
N LEU A 35 -2.14 13.81 -3.29
CA LEU A 35 -1.18 12.80 -2.83
C LEU A 35 -1.84 11.69 -2.01
N LEU A 36 -2.65 12.06 -1.03
CA LEU A 36 -3.36 11.08 -0.21
C LEU A 36 -4.32 10.27 -1.07
N LEU A 37 -5.04 10.93 -1.97
CA LEU A 37 -6.02 10.27 -2.83
C LEU A 37 -5.37 9.26 -3.78
N LEU A 38 -4.25 9.61 -4.42
CA LEU A 38 -3.46 8.67 -5.23
C LEU A 38 -2.85 7.56 -4.38
N ALA A 39 -2.22 7.90 -3.25
CA ALA A 39 -1.52 6.92 -2.42
C ALA A 39 -2.49 5.90 -1.79
N PHE A 40 -3.69 6.32 -1.39
CA PHE A 40 -4.72 5.46 -0.82
C PHE A 40 -5.66 4.81 -1.86
N GLY A 41 -5.59 5.20 -3.13
CA GLY A 41 -6.36 4.59 -4.21
C GLY A 41 -6.32 3.05 -4.24
N PRO A 42 -5.15 2.40 -4.07
CA PRO A 42 -5.06 0.94 -4.00
C PRO A 42 -5.80 0.33 -2.81
N LEU A 43 -5.87 1.01 -1.66
CA LEU A 43 -6.65 0.52 -0.51
C LEU A 43 -8.14 0.49 -0.83
N LEU A 44 -8.65 1.52 -1.51
CA LEU A 44 -10.07 1.59 -1.89
C LEU A 44 -10.41 0.47 -2.88
N LEU A 45 -9.57 0.28 -3.91
CA LEU A 45 -9.74 -0.82 -4.87
C LEU A 45 -9.66 -2.18 -4.17
N LEU A 46 -8.71 -2.37 -3.25
CA LEU A 46 -8.57 -3.61 -2.50
C LEU A 46 -9.80 -3.87 -1.62
N GLY A 47 -10.30 -2.84 -0.93
CA GLY A 47 -11.53 -2.91 -0.13
C GLY A 47 -12.74 -3.33 -0.98
N LEU A 48 -12.87 -2.77 -2.18
CA LEU A 48 -13.94 -3.13 -3.12
C LEU A 48 -13.84 -4.59 -3.58
N VAL A 49 -12.63 -5.05 -3.89
CA VAL A 49 -12.38 -6.45 -4.25
C VAL A 49 -12.73 -7.37 -3.08
N LEU A 50 -12.29 -7.05 -1.86
CA LEU A 50 -12.61 -7.84 -0.66
C LEU A 50 -14.11 -7.86 -0.36
N TRP A 51 -14.81 -6.75 -0.60
CA TRP A 51 -16.26 -6.67 -0.44
C TRP A 51 -17.00 -7.57 -1.42
N SER A 52 -16.49 -7.71 -2.65
CA SER A 52 -17.10 -8.59 -3.66
C SER A 52 -16.91 -10.09 -3.38
N LEU A 53 -16.00 -10.46 -2.47
CA LEU A 53 -15.68 -11.84 -2.17
C LEU A 53 -16.62 -12.44 -1.10
N PRO A 54 -16.86 -13.76 -1.14
CA PRO A 54 -17.55 -14.45 -0.07
C PRO A 54 -16.89 -14.21 1.30
N ALA A 55 -17.70 -13.99 2.34
CA ALA A 55 -17.23 -13.50 3.65
C ALA A 55 -16.09 -14.33 4.28
N TRP A 56 -16.07 -15.65 4.08
CA TRP A 56 -15.00 -16.53 4.59
C TRP A 56 -13.65 -16.33 3.89
N ILE A 57 -13.66 -16.12 2.57
CA ILE A 57 -12.47 -15.81 1.77
C ILE A 57 -12.00 -14.38 2.07
N GLY A 58 -12.93 -13.43 2.08
CA GLY A 58 -12.64 -12.02 2.34
C GLY A 58 -11.94 -11.81 3.69
N LYS A 59 -12.44 -12.43 4.78
CA LYS A 59 -11.82 -12.34 6.12
C LYS A 59 -10.39 -12.89 6.14
N THR A 60 -10.15 -14.03 5.48
CA THR A 60 -8.84 -14.68 5.48
C THR A 60 -7.81 -13.84 4.72
N ILE A 61 -8.19 -13.34 3.54
CA ILE A 61 -7.32 -12.49 2.73
C ILE A 61 -7.08 -11.15 3.42
N ALA A 62 -8.11 -10.54 4.04
CA ALA A 62 -7.97 -9.30 4.79
C ALA A 62 -6.93 -9.41 5.92
N LEU A 63 -6.89 -10.56 6.61
CA LEU A 63 -5.93 -10.80 7.69
C LEU A 63 -4.49 -10.89 7.17
N ILE A 64 -4.29 -11.55 6.02
CA ILE A 64 -2.97 -11.64 5.35
C ILE A 64 -2.53 -10.26 4.85
N LEU A 65 -3.46 -9.46 4.33
CA LEU A 65 -3.17 -8.15 3.74
C LEU A 65 -3.04 -7.03 4.78
N LEU A 66 -3.32 -7.29 6.06
CA LEU A 66 -3.26 -6.28 7.11
C LEU A 66 -1.88 -5.59 7.18
N ALA A 67 -0.81 -6.37 7.22
CA ALA A 67 0.55 -5.85 7.30
C ALA A 67 0.96 -4.98 6.09
N PRO A 68 0.79 -5.42 4.83
CA PRO A 68 1.11 -4.58 3.67
C PRO A 68 0.21 -3.34 3.57
N VAL A 69 -1.08 -3.44 3.95
CA VAL A 69 -2.00 -2.29 3.96
C VAL A 69 -1.56 -1.24 4.98
N LEU A 70 -1.20 -1.65 6.20
CA LEU A 70 -0.68 -0.75 7.23
C LEU A 70 0.63 -0.09 6.80
N TYR A 71 1.52 -0.85 6.16
CA TYR A 71 2.77 -0.31 5.63
C TYR A 71 2.52 0.73 4.54
N LEU A 72 1.60 0.47 3.61
CA LEU A 72 1.21 1.43 2.58
C LEU A 72 0.68 2.72 3.20
N ALA A 73 -0.23 2.62 4.17
CA ALA A 73 -0.77 3.78 4.87
C ALA A 73 0.36 4.58 5.55
N PHE A 74 1.29 3.90 6.23
CA PHE A 74 2.44 4.53 6.87
C PHE A 74 3.32 5.28 5.87
N VAL A 75 3.68 4.67 4.75
CA VAL A 75 4.53 5.30 3.72
C VAL A 75 3.80 6.49 3.10
N ALA A 76 2.51 6.37 2.77
CA ALA A 76 1.70 7.47 2.24
C ALA A 76 1.68 8.68 3.21
N LEU A 77 1.46 8.43 4.50
CA LEU A 77 1.53 9.45 5.57
C LEU A 77 2.93 10.06 5.71
N GLN A 78 3.98 9.26 5.53
CA GLN A 78 5.36 9.74 5.56
C GLN A 78 5.65 10.72 4.40
N HIS A 79 5.21 10.41 3.18
CA HIS A 79 5.33 11.34 2.04
C HIS A 79 4.50 12.61 2.27
N TYR A 80 3.29 12.45 2.79
CA TYR A 80 2.43 13.59 3.13
C TYR A 80 3.08 14.53 4.15
N SER A 81 3.63 14.00 5.25
CA SER A 81 4.26 14.81 6.29
C SER A 81 5.53 15.50 5.79
N ARG A 82 6.37 14.80 5.01
CA ARG A 82 7.58 15.37 4.40
C ARG A 82 7.26 16.49 3.43
N ARG A 83 6.20 16.35 2.63
CA ARG A 83 5.76 17.40 1.70
C ARG A 83 5.13 18.59 2.43
N GLY A 84 4.50 18.35 3.59
CA GLY A 84 3.88 19.38 4.42
C GLY A 84 4.91 20.20 5.20
N GLY A 85 5.93 19.55 5.76
CA GLY A 85 7.03 20.23 6.46
C GLY A 85 8.07 20.89 5.55
N ARG A 86 7.93 20.77 4.23
CA ARG A 86 8.73 21.49 3.21
C ARG A 86 8.12 22.84 2.81
N LYS A 87 6.92 23.16 3.29
CA LYS A 87 6.26 24.46 3.11
C LYS A 87 6.43 25.29 4.37
#